data_AF-A0A918E2A0-F1
#
_entry.id   AF-A0A918E2A0-F1
#
_cell.length_a   1.000
_cell.length_b   1.000
_cell.length_c   1.000
_cell.angle_alpha   90.00
_cell.angle_beta   90.00
_cell.angle_gamma   90.00
#
_symmetry.space_group_name_H-M   'P 1'
#
loop_
_entity.id
_entity.type
_entity.pdbx_description
1 polymer ?
#
loop_
_entity_poly.entity_id
_entity_poly.type
_entity_poly.pdbx_seq_one_letter_code
_entity_poly.pdbx_strand_id
1 'polypeptide(L)'
;MNRRLHRRVVQLAAGIALLFGASLTANSSAQADASSGLPSVASTDARSSVTTLTAAQRADLQSQVDETLSTTAGGVQISANEIAWNGGEPILTLPLPGQEQAPAASPAARDLMGFSADDATPDVNWHKCPAGGDDNRWYCFYENSNFGGRRLQWNWAHCQDPIAFDDYGFARKASSWVNTTRNIDHWGMKVEVYSTSVRLWVENPWSQVAYVGDSKNDRAMHAFACRL
;
A
#
# COMPACT_ATOMS: atom_id res chain seq x y z
N MET A 1 35.39 -43.14 -7.42
CA MET A 1 36.86 -43.06 -7.63
C MET A 1 37.25 -41.59 -7.83
N ASN A 2 38.25 -41.13 -7.06
CA ASN A 2 39.06 -39.90 -7.19
C ASN A 2 38.36 -38.54 -6.99
N ARG A 3 38.30 -37.97 -5.78
CA ARG A 3 39.33 -37.15 -5.05
C ARG A 3 39.91 -35.97 -5.84
N ARG A 4 39.73 -34.75 -5.33
CA ARG A 4 40.76 -33.70 -5.22
C ARG A 4 40.39 -32.66 -4.14
N LEU A 5 41.12 -32.72 -3.03
CA LEU A 5 41.34 -31.65 -2.05
C LEU A 5 42.04 -30.46 -2.72
N HIS A 6 41.96 -29.26 -2.13
CA HIS A 6 42.99 -28.18 -2.03
C HIS A 6 42.28 -26.91 -1.49
N ARG A 7 42.83 -26.03 -0.64
CA ARG A 7 44.04 -25.95 0.18
C ARG A 7 43.77 -24.76 1.12
N ARG A 8 43.92 -24.93 2.43
CA ARG A 8 43.77 -23.83 3.41
C ARG A 8 44.96 -22.88 3.29
N VAL A 9 44.71 -21.57 3.33
CA VAL A 9 45.74 -20.55 3.57
C VAL A 9 45.41 -19.88 4.90
N VAL A 10 46.31 -20.10 5.86
CA VAL A 10 46.38 -19.43 7.15
C VAL A 10 47.42 -18.31 6.98
N GLN A 11 47.09 -17.08 7.35
CA GLN A 11 48.10 -16.07 7.65
C GLN A 11 47.87 -15.50 9.04
N LEU A 12 48.86 -15.78 9.90
CA LEU A 12 49.13 -15.10 11.15
C LEU A 12 49.81 -13.77 10.84
N ALA A 13 49.35 -12.70 11.46
CA ALA A 13 50.16 -11.51 11.69
C ALA A 13 49.95 -11.08 13.16
N ALA A 14 51.02 -11.22 13.93
CA ALA A 14 51.18 -10.68 15.27
C ALA A 14 51.73 -9.25 15.15
N GLY A 15 51.31 -8.33 16.01
CA GLY A 15 51.97 -7.04 16.08
C GLY A 15 51.29 -5.98 16.95
N ILE A 16 51.84 -5.84 18.16
CA ILE A 16 52.04 -4.59 18.91
C ILE A 16 50.86 -4.09 19.76
N ALA A 17 51.05 -4.26 21.07
CA ALA A 17 50.37 -3.55 22.15
C ALA A 17 50.93 -2.13 22.31
N LEU A 18 50.05 -1.15 22.59
CA LEU A 18 50.39 0.09 23.30
C LEU A 18 49.20 0.52 24.18
N LEU A 19 49.56 0.85 25.42
CA LEU A 19 48.73 1.30 26.53
C LEU A 19 48.25 2.76 26.37
N PHE A 20 47.27 3.12 27.21
CA PHE A 20 46.86 4.45 27.70
C PHE A 20 45.53 5.01 27.17
N GLY A 21 44.65 5.32 28.14
CA GLY A 21 43.53 6.23 27.97
C GLY A 21 42.18 5.66 28.39
N ALA A 22 41.97 5.45 29.70
CA ALA A 22 40.62 5.30 30.25
C ALA A 22 39.91 6.66 30.19
N SER A 23 39.23 6.93 29.08
CA SER A 23 38.24 7.99 28.99
C SER A 23 36.87 7.34 29.14
N LEU A 24 36.29 7.45 30.33
CA LEU A 24 34.86 7.22 30.56
C LEU A 24 34.09 8.31 29.79
N THR A 25 33.90 8.11 28.48
CA THR A 25 32.92 8.90 27.74
C THR A 25 31.55 8.44 28.23
N ALA A 26 30.86 9.34 28.92
CA ALA A 26 29.46 9.18 29.27
C ALA A 26 28.70 8.70 28.02
N ASN A 27 28.11 7.51 28.10
CA ASN A 27 27.07 7.10 27.17
C ASN A 27 25.88 8.02 27.43
N SER A 28 25.90 9.19 26.80
CA SER A 28 24.70 9.95 26.52
C SER A 28 23.84 9.02 25.67
N SER A 29 22.92 8.31 26.30
CA SER A 29 21.79 7.71 25.64
C SER A 29 21.02 8.86 25.01
N ALA A 30 21.42 9.22 23.78
CA ALA A 30 20.56 9.96 22.89
C ALA A 30 19.29 9.12 22.79
N GLN A 31 18.25 9.52 23.53
CA GLN A 31 16.89 9.15 23.21
C GLN A 31 16.68 9.69 21.80
N ALA A 32 16.98 8.84 20.82
CA ALA A 32 16.64 9.07 19.43
C ALA A 32 15.13 9.33 19.46
N ASP A 33 14.80 10.58 19.17
CA ASP A 33 13.45 11.07 19.16
C ASP A 33 12.63 10.12 18.28
N ALA A 34 11.70 9.38 18.89
CA ALA A 34 10.93 8.33 18.20
C ALA A 34 10.03 8.91 17.08
N SER A 35 10.03 10.24 16.96
CA SER A 35 9.44 11.08 15.93
C SER A 35 10.27 11.20 14.63
N SER A 36 11.54 10.79 14.63
CA SER A 36 12.51 11.09 13.54
C SER A 36 12.40 10.25 12.25
N GLY A 37 11.47 9.30 12.16
CA GLY A 37 11.41 8.34 11.04
C GLY A 37 10.32 8.61 9.99
N LEU A 38 9.32 9.45 10.28
CA LEU A 38 8.22 9.73 9.35
C LEU A 38 8.29 11.19 8.89
N PRO A 39 7.98 11.47 7.61
CA PRO A 39 7.82 12.85 7.14
C PRO A 39 6.65 13.53 7.86
N SER A 40 6.68 14.86 7.87
CA SER A 40 5.72 15.70 8.63
C SER A 40 4.25 15.32 8.39
N VAL A 41 3.88 15.02 7.15
CA VAL A 41 2.51 14.58 6.77
C VAL A 41 2.09 13.26 7.40
N ALA A 42 3.02 12.35 7.64
CA ALA A 42 2.77 11.07 8.29
C ALA A 42 2.77 11.20 9.83
N SER A 43 3.45 12.22 10.37
CA SER A 43 3.49 12.49 11.81
C SER A 43 2.18 13.03 12.38
N THR A 44 1.30 13.58 11.53
CA THR A 44 -0.02 14.09 11.92
C THR A 44 -1.11 13.00 11.92
N ASP A 45 -0.78 11.77 11.54
CA ASP A 45 -1.72 10.64 11.52
C ASP A 45 -2.01 10.15 12.94
N ALA A 46 -3.16 10.59 13.47
CA ALA A 46 -3.58 10.32 14.84
C ALA A 46 -4.26 8.95 15.04
N ARG A 47 -4.31 8.07 14.02
CA ARG A 47 -4.91 6.74 14.17
C ARG A 47 -4.16 5.93 15.22
N SER A 48 -4.87 5.29 16.14
CA SER A 48 -4.27 4.51 17.24
C SER A 48 -3.35 3.40 16.74
N SER A 49 -3.67 2.76 15.61
CA SER A 49 -2.84 1.74 14.97
C SER A 49 -1.51 2.28 14.41
N VAL A 50 -1.42 3.59 14.15
CA VAL A 50 -0.21 4.25 13.66
C VAL A 50 0.62 4.78 14.82
N THR A 51 -0.02 5.42 15.80
CA THR A 51 0.67 6.01 16.96
C THR A 51 1.31 4.96 17.87
N THR A 52 0.82 3.71 17.82
CA THR A 52 1.37 2.57 18.57
C THR A 52 2.55 1.87 17.89
N LEU A 53 2.90 2.24 16.64
CA LEU A 53 4.05 1.66 15.97
C LEU A 53 5.35 1.98 16.71
N THR A 54 6.31 1.06 16.66
CA THR A 54 7.68 1.32 17.09
C THR A 54 8.42 2.18 16.06
N ALA A 55 9.56 2.76 16.45
CA ALA A 55 10.41 3.52 15.52
C ALA A 55 10.89 2.66 14.34
N ALA A 56 11.24 1.39 14.60
CA ALA A 56 11.66 0.44 13.55
C ALA A 56 10.52 0.13 12.57
N GLN A 57 9.30 -0.10 13.08
CA GLN A 57 8.12 -0.31 12.24
C GLN A 57 7.77 0.92 11.40
N ARG A 58 7.91 2.13 11.95
CA ARG A 58 7.73 3.38 11.20
C ARG A 58 8.76 3.53 10.07
N ALA A 59 10.03 3.23 10.33
CA ALA A 59 11.08 3.30 9.33
C ALA A 59 10.87 2.29 8.19
N ASP A 60 10.45 1.06 8.53
CA ASP A 60 10.12 0.03 7.53
C ASP A 60 8.93 0.46 6.66
N LEU A 61 7.85 0.93 7.29
CA LEU A 61 6.68 1.45 6.58
C LEU A 61 7.05 2.64 5.68
N GLN A 62 7.87 3.56 6.17
CA GLN A 62 8.34 4.69 5.37
C GLN A 62 9.18 4.23 4.18
N SER A 63 10.04 3.23 4.34
CA SER A 63 10.82 2.68 3.23
C SER A 63 9.92 2.12 2.11
N GLN A 64 8.79 1.51 2.45
CA GLN A 64 7.82 1.01 1.45
C GLN A 64 7.09 2.15 0.73
N VAL A 65 6.79 3.24 1.44
CA VAL A 65 6.24 4.46 0.84
C VAL A 65 7.25 5.09 -0.11
N ASP A 66 8.49 5.26 0.34
CA ASP A 66 9.58 5.84 -0.45
C ASP A 66 9.88 5.01 -1.69
N GLU A 67 9.89 3.68 -1.58
CA GLU A 67 10.05 2.77 -2.73
C GLU A 67 8.94 2.99 -3.76
N THR A 68 7.68 3.08 -3.31
CA THR A 68 6.55 3.35 -4.20
C THR A 68 6.66 4.71 -4.87
N LEU A 69 7.00 5.77 -4.12
CA LEU A 69 7.18 7.11 -4.65
C LEU A 69 8.39 7.22 -5.60
N SER A 70 9.43 6.41 -5.40
CA SER A 70 10.60 6.40 -6.28
C SER A 70 10.34 5.74 -7.65
N THR A 71 9.32 4.89 -7.72
CA THR A 71 8.97 4.09 -8.91
C THR A 71 7.73 4.59 -9.65
N THR A 72 7.01 5.55 -9.06
CA THR A 72 5.78 6.12 -9.63
C THR A 72 5.93 7.62 -9.83
N ALA A 73 5.25 8.17 -10.84
CA ALA A 73 5.28 9.61 -11.11
C ALA A 73 4.09 10.31 -10.44
N GLY A 74 4.32 11.46 -9.80
CA GLY A 74 3.26 12.33 -9.29
C GLY A 74 2.56 11.88 -8.00
N GLY A 75 3.01 10.79 -7.37
CA GLY A 75 2.49 10.32 -6.09
C GLY A 75 2.87 11.26 -4.95
N VAL A 76 1.97 11.43 -3.99
CA VAL A 76 2.20 12.23 -2.78
C VAL A 76 1.78 11.40 -1.56
N GLN A 77 2.67 11.28 -0.57
CA GLN A 77 2.30 10.68 0.71
C GLN A 77 1.33 11.61 1.45
N ILE A 78 0.17 11.07 1.84
CA ILE A 78 -0.91 11.82 2.49
C ILE A 78 -1.14 11.40 3.94
N SER A 79 -0.63 10.23 4.35
CA SER A 79 -0.67 9.74 5.73
C SER A 79 0.50 8.78 5.97
N ALA A 80 0.55 8.11 7.14
CA ALA A 80 1.66 7.22 7.47
C ALA A 80 1.83 6.04 6.51
N ASN A 81 0.77 5.59 5.85
CA ASN A 81 0.77 4.41 4.98
C ASN A 81 -0.03 4.62 3.67
N GLU A 82 -0.31 5.87 3.29
CA GLU A 82 -1.13 6.15 2.10
C GLU A 82 -0.44 7.14 1.16
N ILE A 83 -0.60 6.85 -0.14
CA ILE A 83 -0.11 7.66 -1.25
C ILE A 83 -1.32 7.98 -2.14
N ALA A 84 -1.44 9.23 -2.55
CA ALA A 84 -2.44 9.69 -3.49
C ALA A 84 -1.79 10.24 -4.76
N TRP A 85 -2.49 10.09 -5.89
CA TRP A 85 -2.18 10.82 -7.12
C TRP A 85 -3.39 11.66 -7.52
N ASN A 86 -3.19 12.63 -8.41
CA ASN A 86 -4.26 13.42 -9.02
C ASN A 86 -5.27 14.02 -8.01
N GLY A 87 -4.79 14.45 -6.83
CA GLY A 87 -5.67 14.99 -5.79
C GLY A 87 -6.52 13.96 -5.04
N GLY A 88 -6.15 12.69 -5.04
CA GLY A 88 -6.84 11.61 -4.31
C GLY A 88 -7.79 10.78 -5.16
N GLU A 89 -7.74 10.90 -6.49
CA GLU A 89 -8.52 10.06 -7.40
C GLU A 89 -8.11 8.57 -7.25
N PRO A 90 -6.84 8.18 -7.51
CA PRO A 90 -6.29 6.94 -6.96
C PRO A 90 -5.68 7.17 -5.57
N ILE A 91 -5.93 6.22 -4.67
CA ILE A 91 -5.24 6.13 -3.39
C ILE A 91 -4.69 4.71 -3.22
N LEU A 92 -3.39 4.61 -2.92
CA LEU A 92 -2.75 3.37 -2.48
C LEU A 92 -2.63 3.40 -0.96
N THR A 93 -3.11 2.36 -0.29
CA THR A 93 -2.96 2.15 1.15
C THR A 93 -2.13 0.89 1.39
N LEU A 94 -0.98 1.04 2.05
CA LEU A 94 -0.13 -0.07 2.48
C LEU A 94 -0.66 -0.69 3.80
N PRO A 95 -0.49 -1.99 4.06
CA PRO A 95 -0.72 -2.53 5.40
C PRO A 95 0.19 -1.88 6.44
N LEU A 96 -0.30 -1.74 7.66
CA LEU A 96 0.58 -1.37 8.77
C LEU A 96 1.42 -2.59 9.18
N PRO A 97 2.62 -2.41 9.74
CA PRO A 97 3.46 -3.51 10.19
C PRO A 97 2.72 -4.49 11.12
N GLY A 98 2.68 -5.76 10.72
CA GLY A 98 1.97 -6.84 11.43
C GLY A 98 0.49 -7.00 11.05
N GLN A 99 -0.04 -6.20 10.11
CA GLN A 99 -1.39 -6.36 9.58
C GLN A 99 -1.35 -7.06 8.22
N GLU A 100 -2.28 -8.00 8.00
CA GLU A 100 -2.42 -8.69 6.72
C GLU A 100 -3.16 -7.85 5.67
N GLN A 101 -4.01 -6.91 6.10
CA GLN A 101 -4.83 -6.06 5.23
C GLN A 101 -4.46 -4.58 5.43
N ALA A 102 -4.55 -3.81 4.35
CA ALA A 102 -4.58 -2.36 4.43
C ALA A 102 -5.72 -1.88 5.35
N PRO A 103 -5.46 -0.97 6.31
CA PRO A 103 -6.51 -0.46 7.19
C PRO A 103 -7.55 0.38 6.41
N ALA A 104 -8.60 0.80 7.11
CA ALA A 104 -9.49 1.82 6.58
C ALA A 104 -8.74 3.13 6.29
N ALA A 105 -9.28 3.91 5.36
CA ALA A 105 -8.73 5.19 4.94
C ALA A 105 -8.46 6.12 6.14
N SER A 106 -7.31 6.78 6.14
CA SER A 106 -6.99 7.83 7.13
C SER A 106 -7.93 9.05 6.99
N PRO A 107 -7.95 9.95 7.98
CA PRO A 107 -8.63 11.24 7.84
C PRO A 107 -8.19 12.02 6.59
N ALA A 108 -6.89 12.09 6.30
CA ALA A 108 -6.38 12.80 5.13
C ALA A 108 -6.87 12.18 3.80
N ALA A 109 -6.91 10.85 3.72
CA ALA A 109 -7.51 10.16 2.57
C ALA A 109 -9.00 10.48 2.48
N ARG A 110 -9.74 10.44 3.61
CA ARG A 110 -11.17 10.76 3.64
C ARG A 110 -11.47 12.18 3.15
N ASP A 111 -10.65 13.14 3.54
CA ASP A 111 -10.78 14.54 3.10
C ASP A 111 -10.62 14.66 1.58
N LEU A 112 -9.61 14.01 1.00
CA LEU A 112 -9.39 14.01 -0.46
C LEU A 112 -10.51 13.28 -1.22
N MET A 113 -11.07 12.23 -0.62
CA MET A 113 -12.22 11.50 -1.16
C MET A 113 -13.54 12.29 -1.06
N GLY A 114 -13.55 13.42 -0.35
CA GLY A 114 -14.72 14.28 -0.19
C GLY A 114 -15.73 13.76 0.85
N PHE A 115 -15.31 12.89 1.77
CA PHE A 115 -16.18 12.47 2.87
C PHE A 115 -16.33 13.61 3.89
N SER A 116 -17.57 13.87 4.34
CA SER A 116 -17.78 14.81 5.45
C SER A 116 -17.29 14.19 6.77
N ALA A 117 -16.78 15.02 7.68
CA ALA A 117 -16.49 14.60 9.05
C ALA A 117 -17.76 14.14 9.79
N ASP A 118 -18.91 14.67 9.39
CA ASP A 118 -20.23 14.36 9.94
C ASP A 118 -20.90 13.16 9.27
N ASP A 119 -20.37 12.70 8.13
CA ASP A 119 -20.75 11.40 7.59
C ASP A 119 -20.19 10.37 8.57
N ALA A 120 -21.03 9.96 9.52
CA ALA A 120 -20.82 8.78 10.32
C ALA A 120 -20.64 7.64 9.33
N THR A 121 -19.40 7.43 8.89
CA THR A 121 -19.06 6.49 7.81
C THR A 121 -19.72 5.19 8.20
N PRO A 122 -20.79 4.77 7.51
CA PRO A 122 -21.37 3.51 7.84
C PRO A 122 -20.26 2.51 7.58
N ASP A 123 -20.03 1.74 8.63
CA ASP A 123 -19.01 0.73 8.78
C ASP A 123 -18.99 -0.18 7.54
N VAL A 124 -18.19 0.19 6.54
CA VAL A 124 -18.04 -0.63 5.34
C VAL A 124 -17.03 -1.69 5.59
N ASN A 125 -17.59 -2.76 6.13
CA ASN A 125 -17.04 -4.09 6.23
C ASN A 125 -16.89 -4.78 4.85
N TRP A 126 -16.64 -4.04 3.77
CA TRP A 126 -16.29 -4.59 2.45
C TRP A 126 -14.77 -4.59 2.29
N HIS A 127 -14.13 -5.20 3.29
CA HIS A 127 -12.68 -5.38 3.36
C HIS A 127 -11.90 -4.06 3.30
N LYS A 128 -12.47 -3.03 3.93
CA LYS A 128 -11.90 -1.67 4.02
C LYS A 128 -11.90 -0.90 2.70
N CYS A 129 -12.49 -1.44 1.62
CA CYS A 129 -12.85 -0.63 0.46
C CYS A 129 -13.92 0.39 0.90
N PRO A 130 -13.76 1.69 0.58
CA PRO A 130 -14.77 2.66 0.99
C PRO A 130 -16.13 2.36 0.37
N ALA A 131 -17.17 2.53 1.18
CA ALA A 131 -18.54 2.73 0.75
C ALA A 131 -19.30 3.42 1.89
N GLY A 132 -20.30 4.21 1.54
CA GLY A 132 -21.17 4.94 2.45
C GLY A 132 -22.61 4.50 2.26
N GLY A 133 -23.52 5.10 3.05
CA GLY A 133 -24.96 4.97 2.84
C GLY A 133 -25.34 5.46 1.44
N ASP A 134 -24.72 6.59 1.06
CA ASP A 134 -24.93 7.26 -0.23
C ASP A 134 -23.67 7.30 -1.12
N ASP A 135 -22.46 7.07 -0.59
CA ASP A 135 -21.23 7.01 -1.41
C ASP A 135 -20.84 5.57 -1.76
N ASN A 136 -21.38 5.09 -2.87
CA ASN A 136 -21.13 3.79 -3.46
C ASN A 136 -20.42 3.97 -4.80
N ARG A 137 -19.28 4.66 -4.84
CA ARG A 137 -18.59 4.94 -6.11
C ARG A 137 -17.25 4.24 -6.23
N TRP A 138 -16.87 3.43 -5.25
CA TRP A 138 -15.52 2.88 -5.13
C TRP A 138 -15.38 1.49 -5.74
N TYR A 139 -14.20 1.26 -6.30
CA TYR A 139 -13.71 -0.07 -6.63
C TYR A 139 -12.24 -0.17 -6.23
N CYS A 140 -11.89 -1.30 -5.64
CA CYS A 140 -10.65 -1.53 -4.92
C CYS A 140 -10.01 -2.84 -5.34
N PHE A 141 -8.71 -2.81 -5.55
CA PHE A 141 -7.86 -3.95 -5.85
C PHE A 141 -6.92 -4.22 -4.68
N TYR A 142 -6.67 -5.49 -4.41
CA TYR A 142 -5.82 -5.93 -3.31
C TYR A 142 -4.70 -6.82 -3.83
N GLU A 143 -3.51 -6.62 -3.28
CA GLU A 143 -2.31 -7.35 -3.69
C GLU A 143 -2.40 -8.85 -3.40
N ASN A 144 -3.05 -9.25 -2.30
CA ASN A 144 -3.17 -10.66 -1.93
C ASN A 144 -4.62 -11.14 -2.01
N SER A 145 -4.78 -12.48 -2.01
CA SER A 145 -6.10 -13.11 -1.81
C SER A 145 -6.72 -12.69 -0.47
N ASN A 146 -8.02 -12.88 -0.32
CA ASN A 146 -8.80 -12.52 0.86
C ASN A 146 -8.61 -11.05 1.25
N PHE A 147 -8.48 -10.18 0.25
CA PHE A 147 -8.41 -8.73 0.41
C PHE A 147 -7.19 -8.28 1.24
N GLY A 148 -6.11 -9.07 1.17
CA GLY A 148 -4.86 -8.82 1.87
C GLY A 148 -3.88 -7.95 1.09
N GLY A 149 -2.80 -7.59 1.76
CA GLY A 149 -1.76 -6.73 1.22
C GLY A 149 -2.24 -5.29 1.05
N ARG A 150 -1.51 -4.55 0.22
CA ARG A 150 -1.87 -3.15 -0.07
C ARG A 150 -3.11 -3.06 -0.95
N ARG A 151 -3.89 -2.00 -0.74
CA ARG A 151 -5.14 -1.70 -1.44
C ARG A 151 -4.94 -0.52 -2.37
N LEU A 152 -5.31 -0.64 -3.64
CA LEU A 152 -5.38 0.46 -4.58
C LEU A 152 -6.84 0.69 -4.98
N GLN A 153 -7.31 1.93 -4.90
CA GLN A 153 -8.73 2.28 -5.03
C GLN A 153 -8.95 3.51 -5.90
N TRP A 154 -10.13 3.57 -6.54
CA TRP A 154 -10.62 4.70 -7.33
C TRP A 154 -12.12 4.91 -7.09
N ASN A 155 -12.62 6.09 -7.45
CA ASN A 155 -14.06 6.43 -7.42
C ASN A 155 -14.62 7.06 -8.69
N TRP A 156 -13.83 7.10 -9.77
CA TRP A 156 -14.21 7.75 -11.02
C TRP A 156 -14.22 6.80 -12.22
N ALA A 157 -14.85 7.23 -13.31
CA ALA A 157 -14.98 6.45 -14.53
C ALA A 157 -13.77 6.67 -15.45
N HIS A 158 -13.24 5.56 -15.99
CA HIS A 158 -12.09 5.48 -16.89
C HIS A 158 -12.48 4.64 -18.10
N CYS A 159 -13.33 5.19 -18.97
CA CYS A 159 -13.83 4.50 -20.17
C CYS A 159 -12.97 4.69 -21.42
N GLN A 160 -12.40 5.88 -21.55
CA GLN A 160 -11.64 6.26 -22.75
C GLN A 160 -10.16 5.99 -22.55
N ASP A 161 -9.67 6.27 -21.34
CA ASP A 161 -8.28 6.06 -20.95
C ASP A 161 -8.21 4.94 -19.91
N PRO A 162 -7.43 3.87 -20.15
CA PRO A 162 -7.29 2.80 -19.18
C PRO A 162 -6.53 3.27 -17.95
N ILE A 163 -6.90 2.74 -16.81
CA ILE A 163 -6.11 2.81 -15.58
C ILE A 163 -4.91 1.88 -15.77
N ALA A 164 -3.72 2.41 -15.97
CA ALA A 164 -2.49 1.62 -16.01
C ALA A 164 -2.00 1.36 -14.58
N PHE A 165 -1.99 0.10 -14.15
CA PHE A 165 -1.59 -0.23 -12.77
C PHE A 165 -0.11 0.03 -12.48
N ASP A 166 0.74 0.05 -13.50
CA ASP A 166 2.17 0.34 -13.36
C ASP A 166 2.43 1.78 -12.89
N ASP A 167 1.56 2.73 -13.28
CA ASP A 167 1.66 4.14 -12.88
C ASP A 167 1.54 4.32 -11.35
N TYR A 168 0.97 3.33 -10.67
CA TYR A 168 0.76 3.29 -9.22
C TYR A 168 1.56 2.15 -8.56
N GLY A 169 2.54 1.59 -9.27
CA GLY A 169 3.40 0.50 -8.82
C GLY A 169 2.65 -0.82 -8.58
N PHE A 170 1.44 -0.98 -9.12
CA PHE A 170 0.49 -2.06 -8.85
C PHE A 170 0.32 -3.07 -10.00
N ALA A 171 1.11 -2.93 -11.07
CA ALA A 171 1.13 -3.90 -12.15
C ALA A 171 1.48 -5.31 -11.61
N ARG A 172 0.74 -6.32 -12.08
CA ARG A 172 0.94 -7.73 -11.76
C ARG A 172 0.90 -8.04 -10.26
N LYS A 173 0.00 -7.38 -9.53
CA LYS A 173 -0.19 -7.59 -8.10
C LYS A 173 -1.61 -7.91 -7.69
N ALA A 174 -2.63 -7.57 -8.48
CA ALA A 174 -4.01 -7.79 -8.07
C ALA A 174 -4.34 -9.30 -7.96
N SER A 175 -4.79 -9.70 -6.77
CA SER A 175 -5.18 -11.07 -6.43
C SER A 175 -6.63 -11.18 -5.95
N SER A 176 -7.20 -10.07 -5.46
CA SER A 176 -8.61 -9.96 -5.08
C SER A 176 -9.12 -8.53 -5.28
N TRP A 177 -10.44 -8.35 -5.29
CA TRP A 177 -11.06 -7.05 -5.57
C TRP A 177 -12.44 -6.91 -4.93
N VAL A 178 -12.85 -5.66 -4.76
CA VAL A 178 -14.14 -5.24 -4.25
C VAL A 178 -14.65 -4.09 -5.12
N ASN A 179 -15.86 -4.19 -5.63
CA ASN A 179 -16.55 -3.12 -6.33
C ASN A 179 -17.80 -2.75 -5.53
N THR A 180 -17.69 -1.67 -4.74
CA THR A 180 -18.79 -1.18 -3.90
C THR A 180 -19.77 -0.31 -4.69
N THR A 181 -19.55 -0.15 -6.01
CA THR A 181 -20.47 0.67 -6.80
C THR A 181 -21.85 0.06 -6.88
N ARG A 182 -22.92 0.85 -6.88
CA ARG A 182 -24.27 0.32 -7.13
C ARG A 182 -24.82 0.90 -8.41
N ASN A 183 -25.57 0.06 -9.14
CA ASN A 183 -26.37 0.53 -10.27
C ASN A 183 -27.67 1.23 -9.80
N ILE A 184 -27.55 2.08 -8.79
CA ILE A 184 -28.60 2.98 -8.35
C ILE A 184 -28.20 4.36 -8.87
N ASP A 185 -29.15 5.08 -9.46
CA ASP A 185 -28.96 6.43 -10.01
C ASP A 185 -27.87 6.56 -11.11
N HIS A 186 -27.59 5.50 -11.87
CA HIS A 186 -26.62 5.47 -12.99
C HIS A 186 -25.14 5.67 -12.59
N TRP A 187 -24.79 5.32 -11.35
CA TRP A 187 -23.41 5.40 -10.85
C TRP A 187 -22.68 4.05 -10.80
N GLY A 188 -23.35 2.96 -11.17
CA GLY A 188 -22.76 1.62 -11.16
C GLY A 188 -21.61 1.55 -12.16
N MET A 189 -20.43 1.13 -11.70
CA MET A 189 -19.28 0.93 -12.56
C MET A 189 -19.08 -0.56 -12.84
N LYS A 190 -18.98 -0.89 -14.12
CA LYS A 190 -18.44 -2.16 -14.58
C LYS A 190 -16.94 -1.99 -14.83
N VAL A 191 -16.13 -2.74 -14.10
CA VAL A 191 -14.67 -2.70 -14.26
C VAL A 191 -14.22 -3.91 -15.06
N GLU A 192 -13.55 -3.69 -16.19
CA GLU A 192 -12.97 -4.75 -17.01
C GLU A 192 -11.46 -4.73 -16.86
N VAL A 193 -10.88 -5.85 -16.42
CA VAL A 193 -9.46 -5.92 -16.03
C VAL A 193 -8.70 -6.80 -17.00
N TYR A 194 -7.53 -6.34 -17.41
CA TYR A 194 -6.74 -6.93 -18.48
C TYR A 194 -5.29 -7.15 -18.05
N SER A 195 -4.67 -8.16 -18.67
CA SER A 195 -3.20 -8.24 -18.80
C SER A 195 -2.75 -7.33 -19.95
N THR A 196 -1.67 -7.63 -20.66
CA THR A 196 -1.23 -6.83 -21.82
C THR A 196 -2.28 -6.81 -22.94
N SER A 197 -2.95 -7.93 -23.22
CA SER A 197 -3.89 -8.05 -24.35
C SER A 197 -5.06 -8.99 -24.11
N VAL A 198 -5.13 -9.61 -22.93
CA VAL A 198 -6.17 -10.59 -22.59
C VAL A 198 -6.97 -10.07 -21.42
N ARG A 199 -8.30 -10.03 -21.58
CA ARG A 199 -9.23 -9.76 -20.47
C ARG A 199 -9.15 -10.88 -19.44
N LEU A 200 -8.87 -10.51 -18.20
CA LEU A 200 -8.74 -11.44 -17.10
C LEU A 200 -10.10 -11.65 -16.43
N TRP A 201 -10.76 -10.58 -15.99
CA TRP A 201 -12.08 -10.66 -15.35
C TRP A 201 -12.90 -9.39 -15.55
N VAL A 202 -14.12 -9.44 -15.02
CA VAL A 202 -15.07 -8.33 -14.97
C VAL A 202 -15.56 -8.20 -13.53
N GLU A 203 -15.57 -6.99 -13.02
CA GLU A 203 -16.12 -6.61 -11.72
C GLU A 203 -17.48 -5.97 -11.95
N ASN A 204 -18.54 -6.68 -11.56
CA ASN A 204 -19.87 -6.10 -11.62
C ASN A 204 -20.07 -5.14 -10.42
N PRO A 205 -20.95 -4.14 -10.54
CA PRO A 205 -21.32 -3.33 -9.39
C PRO A 205 -21.80 -4.22 -8.24
N TRP A 206 -21.50 -3.79 -7.02
CA TRP A 206 -21.94 -4.39 -5.77
C TRP A 206 -21.53 -5.85 -5.64
N SER A 207 -20.27 -6.13 -5.99
CA SER A 207 -19.71 -7.48 -5.91
C SER A 207 -18.25 -7.46 -5.46
N GLN A 208 -17.73 -8.64 -5.12
CA GLN A 208 -16.35 -8.83 -4.68
C GLN A 208 -15.88 -10.23 -5.03
N VAL A 209 -14.57 -10.41 -5.15
CA VAL A 209 -13.93 -11.71 -5.33
C VAL A 209 -12.69 -11.78 -4.45
N ALA A 210 -12.69 -12.73 -3.50
CA ALA A 210 -11.59 -12.95 -2.58
C ALA A 210 -10.35 -13.58 -3.24
N TYR A 211 -10.50 -14.21 -4.41
CA TYR A 211 -9.37 -14.74 -5.17
C TYR A 211 -9.73 -14.85 -6.65
N VAL A 212 -8.96 -14.19 -7.52
CA VAL A 212 -9.23 -14.19 -8.98
C VAL A 212 -8.90 -15.52 -9.67
N GLY A 213 -8.26 -16.45 -8.96
CA GLY A 213 -7.85 -17.76 -9.44
C GLY A 213 -6.45 -17.78 -10.05
N ASP A 214 -5.79 -18.95 -9.99
CA ASP A 214 -4.37 -19.12 -10.34
C ASP A 214 -4.01 -18.58 -11.74
N SER A 215 -4.89 -18.80 -12.71
CA SER A 215 -4.66 -18.37 -14.11
C SER A 215 -4.64 -16.85 -14.30
N LYS A 216 -5.13 -16.08 -13.31
CA LYS A 216 -5.32 -14.62 -13.36
C LYS A 216 -4.55 -13.87 -12.27
N ASN A 217 -4.10 -14.58 -11.22
CA ASN A 217 -3.38 -14.00 -10.09
C ASN A 217 -2.08 -13.29 -10.54
N ASP A 218 -1.84 -12.07 -10.06
CA ASP A 218 -0.63 -11.31 -10.38
C ASP A 218 -0.44 -11.05 -11.88
N ARG A 219 -1.53 -10.94 -12.65
CA ARG A 219 -1.45 -10.70 -14.11
C ARG A 219 -2.04 -9.38 -14.58
N ALA A 220 -2.74 -8.67 -13.71
CA ALA A 220 -3.44 -7.46 -14.09
C ALA A 220 -2.45 -6.32 -14.39
N MET A 221 -2.61 -5.70 -15.55
CA MET A 221 -1.76 -4.61 -16.04
C MET A 221 -2.55 -3.31 -16.15
N HIS A 222 -3.82 -3.38 -16.55
CA HIS A 222 -4.69 -2.23 -16.66
C HIS A 222 -6.16 -2.59 -16.48
N ALA A 223 -7.00 -1.58 -16.25
CA ALA A 223 -8.44 -1.72 -16.15
C ALA A 223 -9.18 -0.57 -16.85
N PHE A 224 -10.39 -0.84 -17.31
CA PHE A 224 -11.37 0.18 -17.70
C PHE A 224 -12.52 0.15 -16.70
N ALA A 225 -12.94 1.30 -16.20
CA ALA A 225 -14.07 1.41 -15.27
C ALA A 225 -15.15 2.26 -15.92
N CYS A 226 -16.24 1.62 -16.36
CA CYS A 226 -17.29 2.32 -17.10
C CYS A 226 -18.61 2.34 -16.38
N ARG A 227 -19.28 3.50 -16.43
CA ARG A 227 -20.67 3.61 -15.99
C ARG A 227 -21.56 2.71 -16.82
N LEU A 228 -22.52 2.07 -16.14
CA LEU A 228 -23.58 1.26 -16.74
C LEU A 228 -24.71 2.10 -17.32
#